data_AF-A0A1V1P4G1-F1
#
_entry.id   AF-A0A1V1P4G1-F1
#
_cell.length_a   1.000
_cell.length_b   1.000
_cell.length_c   1.000
_cell.angle_alpha   90.00
_cell.angle_beta   90.00
_cell.angle_gamma   90.00
#
_symmetry.space_group_name_H-M   'P 1'
#
loop_
_entity.id
_entity.type
_entity.pdbx_description
1 polymer ?
#
loop_
_entity_poly.entity_id
_entity_poly.type
_entity_poly.pdbx_seq_one_letter_code
_entity_poly.pdbx_strand_id
1 'polypeptide(L)'
;MLRIAKIRMSPAYTGKGFIYKKSSVTYDTDFYNEFLVSPDDMLAELVRKWFVSSGLFERVTCSPGHFKEKYILEGAVTAMHGDYTNKNNPRAVLNVQFFFIQDNGIDYELMLKKVMPDRNL
;
A
#
# COMPACT_ATOMS: atom_id res chain seq x y z
N MET A 1 -14.01 14.84 5.41
CA MET A 1 -13.06 14.01 6.18
C MET A 1 -12.74 12.75 5.38
N LEU A 2 -11.48 12.36 5.36
CA LEU A 2 -10.99 11.13 4.75
C LEU A 2 -10.47 10.19 5.84
N ARG A 3 -10.86 8.91 5.79
CA ARG A 3 -10.19 7.86 6.54
C ARG A 3 -9.30 7.03 5.62
N ILE A 4 -8.04 6.90 5.98
CA ILE A 4 -7.12 5.91 5.41
C ILE A 4 -7.41 4.60 6.15
N ALA A 5 -8.05 3.66 5.47
CA ALA A 5 -8.25 2.32 6.01
C ALA A 5 -6.92 1.54 5.98
N LYS A 6 -6.91 0.35 6.59
CA LYS A 6 -5.73 -0.53 6.54
C LYS A 6 -5.38 -0.86 5.08
N ILE A 7 -4.11 -0.67 4.71
CA ILE A 7 -3.57 -1.19 3.46
C ILE A 7 -3.32 -2.68 3.66
N ARG A 8 -4.08 -3.52 2.95
CA ARG A 8 -3.90 -4.97 2.99
C ARG A 8 -2.73 -5.36 2.10
N MET A 9 -1.93 -6.31 2.54
CA MET A 9 -0.82 -6.84 1.76
C MET A 9 -1.00 -8.34 1.58
N SER A 10 -0.69 -8.84 0.38
CA SER A 10 -0.72 -10.29 0.13
C SER A 10 0.24 -11.00 1.11
N PRO A 11 -0.15 -12.14 1.73
CA PRO A 11 0.67 -12.84 2.72
C PRO A 11 2.09 -13.18 2.25
N ALA A 12 2.28 -13.33 0.94
CA ALA A 12 3.60 -13.54 0.35
C ALA A 12 4.58 -12.40 0.62
N TYR A 13 4.10 -11.20 0.97
CA TYR A 13 4.92 -9.99 1.18
C TYR A 13 4.78 -9.37 2.58
N THR A 14 4.00 -9.97 3.49
CA THR A 14 3.72 -9.38 4.82
C THR A 14 4.86 -9.51 5.83
N GLY A 15 5.89 -10.31 5.53
CA GLY A 15 7.06 -10.45 6.38
C GLY A 15 7.88 -9.16 6.47
N LYS A 16 8.65 -9.00 7.55
CA LYS A 16 9.61 -7.88 7.66
C LYS A 16 10.85 -8.06 6.82
N GLY A 17 11.23 -9.30 6.47
CA GLY A 17 12.37 -9.56 5.61
C GLY A 17 12.17 -9.03 4.20
N PHE A 18 13.24 -8.51 3.59
CA PHE A 18 13.21 -8.12 2.19
C PHE A 18 13.04 -9.35 1.30
N ILE A 19 12.21 -9.20 0.27
CA ILE A 19 11.94 -10.28 -0.68
C ILE A 19 12.64 -9.96 -1.99
N TYR A 20 13.41 -10.93 -2.49
CA TYR A 20 14.14 -10.83 -3.73
C TYR A 20 13.71 -11.90 -4.71
N LYS A 21 13.21 -11.48 -5.87
CA LYS A 21 12.97 -12.37 -7.01
C LYS A 21 14.26 -12.54 -7.80
N LYS A 22 14.89 -13.72 -7.71
CA LYS A 22 16.17 -14.02 -8.39
C LYS A 22 16.01 -14.77 -9.71
N SER A 23 14.85 -15.38 -9.94
CA SER A 23 14.50 -16.04 -11.20
C SER A 23 13.00 -15.88 -11.47
N SER A 24 12.47 -16.46 -12.56
CA SER A 24 11.04 -16.46 -12.83
C SER A 24 10.21 -17.08 -11.71
N VAL A 25 10.79 -18.01 -10.93
CA VAL A 25 10.11 -18.82 -9.91
C VAL A 25 10.76 -18.81 -8.52
N THR A 26 11.95 -18.22 -8.37
CA THR A 26 12.69 -18.23 -7.08
C THR A 26 12.56 -16.88 -6.37
N TYR A 27 11.97 -16.90 -5.18
CA TYR A 27 11.96 -15.79 -4.23
C TYR A 27 12.80 -16.18 -3.01
N ASP A 28 13.80 -15.36 -2.68
CA ASP A 28 14.58 -15.49 -1.46
C ASP A 28 14.18 -14.36 -0.48
N THR A 29 13.92 -14.73 0.77
CA THR A 29 13.79 -13.78 1.87
C THR A 29 15.16 -13.54 2.47
N ASP A 30 15.57 -12.28 2.55
CA ASP A 30 16.81 -11.90 3.22
C ASP A 30 16.52 -11.52 4.67
N PHE A 31 16.84 -12.43 5.58
CA PHE A 31 16.65 -12.25 7.01
C PHE A 31 17.68 -11.29 7.63
N TYR A 32 18.74 -10.90 6.90
CA TYR A 32 19.70 -9.90 7.39
C TYR A 32 19.24 -8.47 7.12
N ASN A 33 18.30 -8.27 6.18
CA ASN A 33 17.75 -6.98 5.81
C ASN A 33 16.23 -6.96 6.01
N GLU A 34 15.79 -6.25 7.04
CA GLU A 34 14.38 -6.17 7.41
C GLU A 34 13.86 -4.74 7.39
N PHE A 35 12.55 -4.59 7.15
CA PHE A 35 11.84 -3.35 7.42
C PHE A 35 11.77 -3.08 8.93
N LEU A 36 12.00 -1.82 9.32
CA LEU A 36 11.93 -1.37 10.72
C LEU A 36 10.53 -1.58 11.34
N VAL A 37 9.50 -1.40 10.52
CA VAL A 37 8.08 -1.66 10.84
C VAL A 37 7.52 -2.61 9.78
N SER A 38 6.35 -3.20 10.00
CA SER A 38 5.77 -4.05 8.95
C SER A 38 5.49 -3.23 7.67
N PRO A 39 5.69 -3.80 6.47
CA PRO A 39 5.55 -3.04 5.22
C PRO A 39 4.15 -2.45 5.00
N ASP A 40 3.10 -3.12 5.49
CA ASP A 40 1.72 -2.64 5.43
C ASP A 40 1.52 -1.38 6.29
N ASP A 41 2.05 -1.35 7.51
CA ASP A 41 2.01 -0.19 8.39
C ASP A 41 2.83 0.98 7.83
N MET A 42 4.02 0.68 7.26
CA MET A 42 4.86 1.68 6.60
C MET A 42 4.10 2.37 5.45
N LEU A 43 3.47 1.58 4.57
CA LEU A 43 2.74 2.11 3.42
C LEU A 43 1.49 2.89 3.85
N ALA A 44 0.76 2.41 4.85
CA ALA A 44 -0.42 3.11 5.37
C ALA A 44 -0.05 4.50 5.91
N GLU A 45 1.06 4.58 6.65
CA GLU A 45 1.56 5.86 7.19
C GLU A 45 2.07 6.81 6.09
N LEU A 46 2.76 6.28 5.07
CA LEU A 46 3.22 7.10 3.93
C LEU A 46 2.04 7.69 3.15
N VAL A 47 1.02 6.88 2.86
CA VAL A 47 -0.20 7.34 2.19
C VAL A 47 -0.92 8.39 3.03
N ARG A 48 -1.06 8.16 4.34
CA ARG A 48 -1.65 9.14 5.26
C ARG A 48 -0.91 10.47 5.22
N LYS A 49 0.42 10.44 5.38
CA LYS A 49 1.26 11.64 5.35
C LYS A 49 1.09 12.43 4.05
N TRP A 50 1.03 11.73 2.91
CA TRP A 50 0.83 12.38 1.62
C TRP A 50 -0.54 13.09 1.53
N PHE A 51 -1.62 12.44 1.96
CA PHE A 51 -2.95 13.07 1.96
C PHE A 51 -3.01 14.27 2.92
N VAL A 52 -2.41 14.16 4.10
CA VAL A 52 -2.29 15.29 5.04
C VAL A 52 -1.53 16.45 4.38
N SER A 53 -0.36 16.18 3.78
CA SER A 53 0.46 17.23 3.17
C SER A 53 -0.17 17.83 1.92
N SER A 54 -1.02 17.08 1.21
CA SER A 54 -1.70 17.55 0.00
C SER A 54 -2.74 18.64 0.26
N GLY A 55 -3.28 18.73 1.49
CA GLY A 55 -4.36 19.65 1.83
C GLY A 55 -5.71 19.35 1.15
N LEU A 56 -5.85 18.21 0.44
CA LEU A 56 -7.06 17.85 -0.30
C LEU A 56 -8.27 17.59 0.61
N PHE A 57 -8.04 17.29 1.89
CA PHE A 57 -9.08 17.04 2.88
C PHE A 57 -8.78 17.82 4.15
N GLU A 58 -9.82 18.44 4.72
CA GLU A 58 -9.74 19.19 5.99
C GLU A 58 -9.23 18.32 7.16
N ARG A 59 -9.54 17.02 7.13
CA ARG A 59 -9.10 16.06 8.14
C ARG A 59 -8.87 14.68 7.54
N VAL A 60 -7.73 14.08 7.89
CA VAL A 60 -7.31 12.73 7.49
C VAL A 60 -7.08 11.90 8.76
N THR A 61 -7.72 10.72 8.87
CA THR A 61 -7.60 9.81 10.02
C THR A 61 -7.18 8.41 9.57
N CYS A 62 -6.68 7.57 10.50
CA CYS A 62 -6.34 6.16 10.22
C CYS A 62 -7.21 5.13 10.95
N SER A 63 -7.95 5.57 11.95
CA SER A 63 -8.85 4.71 12.72
C SER A 63 -10.28 5.21 12.56
N PRO A 64 -11.27 4.32 12.61
CA PRO A 64 -12.67 4.72 12.73
C PRO A 64 -12.80 5.66 13.93
N GLY A 65 -13.37 6.84 13.69
CA GLY A 65 -13.64 7.82 14.74
C GLY A 65 -15.06 7.71 15.28
N HIS A 66 -15.38 8.56 16.24
CA HIS A 66 -16.78 8.80 16.64
C HIS A 66 -17.55 9.65 15.62
N PHE A 67 -16.85 10.23 14.63
CA PHE A 67 -17.46 11.04 13.57
C PHE A 67 -17.58 10.22 12.30
N LYS A 68 -18.71 10.38 11.59
CA LYS A 68 -18.93 9.72 10.31
C LYS A 68 -17.93 10.22 9.27
N GLU A 69 -17.16 9.29 8.70
CA GLU A 69 -16.21 9.63 7.65
C GLU A 69 -16.93 9.66 6.29
N LYS A 70 -16.83 10.77 5.57
CA LYS A 70 -17.47 10.89 4.25
C LYS A 70 -16.76 10.04 3.19
N TYR A 71 -15.45 9.91 3.31
CA TYR A 71 -14.62 9.21 2.33
C TYR A 71 -13.69 8.22 3.03
N ILE A 72 -13.47 7.09 2.37
CA ILE A 72 -12.61 6.00 2.82
C ILE A 72 -11.66 5.67 1.67
N LEU A 73 -10.36 5.58 1.98
CA LEU A 73 -9.36 5.04 1.06
C LEU A 73 -8.91 3.67 1.55
N GLU A 74 -9.15 2.64 0.77
CA GLU A 74 -8.58 1.31 0.97
C GLU A 74 -7.43 1.05 0.00
N GLY A 75 -6.48 0.21 0.43
CA GLY A 75 -5.33 -0.19 -0.37
C GLY A 75 -5.11 -1.71 -0.33
N ALA A 76 -4.63 -2.27 -1.44
CA ALA A 76 -4.19 -3.65 -1.55
C ALA A 76 -2.84 -3.71 -2.28
N VAL A 77 -1.82 -4.23 -1.61
CA VAL A 77 -0.49 -4.47 -2.18
C VAL A 77 -0.42 -5.90 -2.70
N THR A 78 -0.21 -6.04 -4.00
CA THR A 78 -0.19 -7.34 -4.70
C THR A 78 1.20 -7.79 -5.09
N ALA A 79 2.19 -6.90 -5.06
CA ALA A 79 3.61 -7.22 -5.18
C ALA A 79 4.45 -6.19 -4.44
N MET A 80 5.44 -6.65 -3.67
CA MET A 80 6.46 -5.81 -3.05
C MET A 80 7.76 -6.60 -2.92
N HIS A 81 8.69 -6.44 -3.86
CA HIS A 81 9.95 -7.18 -3.85
C HIS A 81 11.03 -6.46 -4.68
N GLY A 82 12.29 -6.78 -4.44
CA GLY A 82 13.35 -6.50 -5.39
C GLY A 82 13.34 -7.53 -6.52
N ASP A 83 13.32 -7.11 -7.78
CA ASP A 83 13.50 -7.95 -8.95
C ASP A 83 14.97 -7.93 -9.38
N TYR A 84 15.66 -9.05 -9.15
CA TYR A 84 17.06 -9.29 -9.48
C TYR A 84 17.21 -10.32 -10.62
N THR A 85 16.13 -10.60 -11.36
CA THR A 85 16.17 -11.52 -12.50
C THR A 85 17.19 -11.08 -13.56
N ASN A 86 17.35 -9.76 -13.75
CA ASN A 86 18.51 -9.18 -14.41
C ASN A 86 19.47 -8.61 -13.36
N LYS A 87 20.57 -9.32 -13.07
CA LYS A 87 21.56 -8.90 -12.07
C LYS A 87 22.21 -7.55 -12.37
N ASN A 88 22.27 -7.15 -13.63
CA ASN A 88 22.86 -5.87 -14.06
C ASN A 88 21.84 -4.72 -14.01
N ASN A 89 20.57 -5.01 -13.78
CA ASN A 89 19.51 -4.01 -13.70
C ASN A 89 18.46 -4.41 -12.64
N PRO A 90 18.84 -4.43 -11.35
CA PRO A 90 17.90 -4.73 -10.28
C PRO A 90 16.84 -3.63 -10.17
N ARG A 91 15.58 -4.02 -9.92
CA ARG A 91 14.44 -3.09 -9.82
C ARG A 91 13.68 -3.28 -8.51
N ALA A 92 13.13 -2.23 -7.94
CA ALA A 92 12.17 -2.33 -6.85
C ALA A 92 10.76 -2.39 -7.44
N VAL A 93 10.05 -3.49 -7.21
CA VAL A 93 8.69 -3.72 -7.72
C VAL A 93 7.69 -3.44 -6.62
N LEU A 94 6.75 -2.52 -6.87
CA LEU A 94 5.61 -2.25 -6.01
C LEU A 94 4.33 -2.19 -6.85
N ASN A 95 3.41 -3.12 -6.61
CA ASN A 95 2.07 -3.08 -7.20
C ASN A 95 1.05 -2.79 -6.12
N VAL A 96 0.33 -1.67 -6.27
CA VAL A 96 -0.73 -1.27 -5.35
C VAL A 96 -2.03 -0.99 -6.09
N GLN A 97 -3.13 -1.42 -5.51
CA GLN A 97 -4.47 -1.06 -5.93
C GLN A 97 -5.14 -0.23 -4.83
N PHE A 98 -5.68 0.93 -5.21
CA PHE A 98 -6.44 1.81 -4.33
C PHE A 98 -7.92 1.81 -4.70
N PHE A 99 -8.76 1.86 -3.67
CA PHE A 99 -10.21 2.04 -3.77
C PHE A 99 -10.59 3.28 -2.97
N PHE A 100 -11.13 4.28 -3.66
CA PHE A 100 -11.68 5.47 -3.03
C PHE A 100 -13.20 5.32 -2.96
N ILE A 101 -13.72 5.34 -1.76
CA ILE A 101 -15.10 4.98 -1.44
C ILE A 101 -15.76 6.18 -0.76
N GLN A 102 -17.00 6.48 -1.13
CA GLN A 102 -17.84 7.41 -0.42
C GLN A 102 -18.81 6.64 0.48
N ASP A 103 -18.91 7.05 1.75
CA ASP A 103 -19.88 6.51 2.70
C ASP A 103 -21.10 7.46 2.75
N ASN A 104 -22.22 7.00 2.20
CA ASN A 104 -23.47 7.76 2.19
C ASN A 104 -24.33 7.47 3.44
N GLY A 105 -23.94 6.49 4.27
CA GLY A 105 -24.59 6.09 5.52
C GLY A 105 -25.54 4.91 5.43
N ILE A 106 -26.03 4.62 4.23
CA ILE A 106 -26.88 3.46 3.94
C ILE A 106 -26.09 2.46 3.09
N ASP A 107 -25.24 2.97 2.20
CA ASP A 107 -24.39 2.21 1.31
C ASP A 107 -23.01 2.87 1.16
N TYR A 108 -22.15 2.13 0.45
CA TYR A 108 -20.82 2.57 0.04
C TYR A 108 -20.76 2.65 -1.48
N GLU A 109 -20.33 3.79 -2.00
CA GLU A 109 -20.17 4.00 -3.44
C GLU A 109 -18.68 3.99 -3.80
N LEU A 110 -18.29 3.14 -4.77
CA LEU A 110 -16.93 3.14 -5.30
C LEU A 110 -16.75 4.32 -6.26
N MET A 111 -16.06 5.35 -5.78
CA MET A 111 -15.81 6.57 -6.54
C MET A 111 -14.65 6.40 -7.51
N LEU A 112 -13.60 5.68 -7.11
CA LEU A 112 -12.42 5.44 -7.94
C LEU A 112 -11.76 4.12 -7.59
N LYS A 113 -11.34 3.40 -8.63
CA LYS A 113 -10.39 2.28 -8.53
C LYS A 113 -9.15 2.60 -9.34
N LYS A 114 -7.97 2.58 -8.71
CA LYS A 114 -6.70 2.82 -9.39
C LYS A 114 -5.74 1.66 -9.15
N VAL A 115 -5.27 1.04 -10.23
CA VAL A 115 -4.15 0.09 -10.19
C VAL A 115 -2.89 0.82 -10.61
N MET A 116 -1.88 0.73 -9.77
CA MET A 116 -0.54 1.25 -10.01
C MET A 116 0.40 0.05 -10.12
N PRO A 117 0.64 -0.45 -11.34
CA PRO A 117 1.69 -1.44 -11.54
C PRO A 117 3.05 -0.76 -11.39
N ASP A 118 4.06 -1.58 -11.11
CA ASP A 118 5.45 -1.18 -11.19
C ASP A 118 5.71 -0.48 -12.54
N ARG A 119 6.30 0.71 -12.45
CA ARG A 119 6.68 1.49 -13.61
C ARG A 119 8.17 1.32 -13.76
N ASN A 120 8.61 0.82 -14.93
CA ASN A 120 10.01 0.88 -15.33
C ASN A 120 10.44 2.35 -15.33
N LEU A 121 11.05 2.80 -14.23
CA LEU A 121 11.74 4.07 -14.11
C LEU A 121 13.19 3.89 -14.58
#